data_AF-A0A4W3H7M0-F1
#
_entry.id   AF-A0A4W3H7M0-F1
#
_cell.length_a   1.000
_cell.length_b   1.000
_cell.length_c   1.000
_cell.angle_alpha   90.00
_cell.angle_beta   90.00
_cell.angle_gamma   90.00
#
_symmetry.space_group_name_H-M   'P 1'
#
loop_
_entity.id
_entity.type
_entity.pdbx_description
1 polymer ?
#
loop_
_entity_poly.entity_id
_entity_poly.type
_entity_poly.pdbx_seq_one_letter_code
_entity_poly.pdbx_strand_id
1 'polypeptide(L)'
;EKNEKVDVWSLGVMVIEMVDGEPPYFNEPPLQAMRRIRDNLPPRLKDIHKVSAVLRSFLDLMLVRDPVQRASAKQLLSHPFLKLAGTPFCIVPLMRQYRQR
;
A
#
# COMPACT_ATOMS: atom_id res chain seq x y z
N GLU A 1 4.33 -19.04 -5.75
CA GLU A 1 4.56 -17.79 -6.53
C GLU A 1 3.29 -17.03 -6.91
N LYS A 2 2.28 -17.62 -7.59
CA LYS A 2 1.06 -16.88 -7.98
C LYS A 2 0.31 -16.22 -6.81
N ASN A 3 0.23 -16.88 -5.64
CA ASN A 3 -0.42 -16.30 -4.45
C ASN A 3 0.39 -15.15 -3.83
N GLU A 4 1.71 -15.28 -3.73
CA GLU A 4 2.57 -14.25 -3.12
C GLU A 4 2.43 -12.89 -3.82
N LYS A 5 2.37 -12.88 -5.16
CA LYS A 5 2.22 -11.62 -5.91
C LYS A 5 0.88 -10.95 -5.60
N VAL A 6 -0.19 -11.71 -5.36
CA VAL A 6 -1.48 -11.15 -4.96
C VAL A 6 -1.37 -10.51 -3.58
N ASP A 7 -0.67 -11.14 -2.64
CA ASP A 7 -0.42 -10.57 -1.31
C ASP A 7 0.38 -9.25 -1.39
N VAL A 8 1.36 -9.16 -2.29
CA VAL A 8 2.10 -7.91 -2.53
C VAL A 8 1.19 -6.78 -3.02
N TRP A 9 0.20 -7.08 -3.87
CA TRP A 9 -0.78 -6.07 -4.29
C TRP A 9 -1.66 -5.63 -3.12
N SER A 10 -2.18 -6.58 -2.35
CA SER A 10 -2.99 -6.29 -1.16
C SER A 10 -2.22 -5.44 -0.15
N LEU A 11 -0.92 -5.69 0.03
CA LEU A 11 -0.04 -4.85 0.84
C LEU A 11 0.07 -3.43 0.27
N GLY A 12 0.20 -3.27 -1.04
CA GLY A 12 0.19 -1.95 -1.70
C GLY A 12 -1.11 -1.17 -1.44
N VAL A 13 -2.25 -1.86 -1.47
CA VAL A 13 -3.56 -1.27 -1.11
C VAL A 13 -3.61 -0.88 0.37
N MET A 14 -3.11 -1.73 1.27
CA MET A 14 -3.02 -1.40 2.70
C MET A 14 -2.11 -0.19 2.95
N VAL A 15 -1.03 -0.02 2.19
CA VAL A 15 -0.18 1.17 2.28
C VAL A 15 -0.93 2.44 1.85
N ILE A 16 -1.77 2.36 0.81
CA ILE A 16 -2.67 3.48 0.47
C ILE A 16 -3.61 3.77 1.63
N GLU A 17 -4.23 2.75 2.23
CA GLU A 17 -5.12 2.91 3.38
C GLU A 17 -4.42 3.55 4.60
N MET A 18 -3.18 3.17 4.89
CA MET A 18 -2.39 3.79 5.97
C MET A 18 -2.10 5.28 5.74
N VAL A 19 -2.01 5.73 4.48
CA VAL A 19 -1.72 7.12 4.13
C VAL A 19 -2.99 7.96 3.96
N ASP A 20 -3.94 7.44 3.20
CA ASP A 20 -5.17 8.15 2.80
C ASP A 20 -6.35 7.88 3.76
N GLY A 21 -6.21 6.93 4.69
CA GLY A 21 -7.21 6.53 5.68
C GLY A 21 -8.27 5.56 5.18
N GLU A 22 -8.31 5.28 3.88
CA GLU A 22 -9.26 4.36 3.24
C GLU A 22 -8.64 3.71 2.00
N PRO A 23 -9.06 2.50 1.61
CA PRO A 23 -8.62 1.88 0.37
C PRO A 23 -9.19 2.60 -0.87
N PRO A 24 -8.63 2.36 -2.07
CA PRO A 24 -9.19 2.88 -3.30
C PRO A 24 -10.64 2.44 -3.50
N TYR A 25 -11.50 3.37 -3.93
CA TYR A 25 -12.92 3.11 -4.20
C TYR A 25 -13.76 2.69 -2.98
N PHE A 26 -13.33 3.06 -1.77
CA PHE A 26 -14.02 2.70 -0.50
C PHE A 26 -15.52 3.01 -0.48
N ASN A 27 -15.95 4.11 -1.11
CA ASN A 27 -17.34 4.54 -1.16
C ASN A 27 -18.18 3.87 -2.27
N GLU A 28 -17.60 2.93 -3.03
CA GLU A 28 -18.29 2.21 -4.11
C GLU A 28 -18.79 0.83 -3.65
N PRO A 29 -19.89 0.31 -4.24
CA PRO A 29 -20.30 -1.07 -4.03
C PRO A 29 -19.16 -2.05 -4.35
N PRO A 30 -18.98 -3.16 -3.60
CA PRO A 30 -17.83 -4.06 -3.76
C PRO A 30 -17.61 -4.57 -5.19
N LEU A 31 -18.70 -4.91 -5.89
CA LEU A 31 -18.63 -5.36 -7.29
C LEU A 31 -18.14 -4.26 -8.24
N GLN A 32 -18.48 -3.00 -7.98
CA GLN A 32 -18.04 -1.87 -8.78
C GLN A 32 -16.57 -1.55 -8.51
N ALA A 33 -16.15 -1.54 -7.24
CA ALA A 33 -14.75 -1.37 -6.86
C ALA A 33 -13.86 -2.46 -7.49
N MET A 34 -14.27 -3.72 -7.46
CA MET A 34 -13.56 -4.82 -8.12
C MET A 34 -13.43 -4.63 -9.64
N ARG A 35 -14.49 -4.17 -10.31
CA ARG A 35 -14.43 -3.86 -11.76
C ARG A 35 -13.43 -2.73 -12.02
N ARG A 36 -13.45 -1.67 -11.22
CA ARG A 36 -12.49 -0.56 -11.36
C ARG A 36 -11.05 -1.01 -11.14
N ILE A 37 -10.79 -1.83 -10.13
CA ILE A 37 -9.45 -2.42 -9.90
C ILE A 37 -8.98 -3.25 -11.10
N ARG A 38 -9.89 -4.02 -11.71
CA ARG A 38 -9.59 -4.83 -12.89
C ARG A 38 -9.36 -3.99 -14.13
N ASP A 39 -10.17 -2.96 -14.35
CA ASP A 39 -10.26 -2.29 -15.65
C ASP A 39 -9.36 -1.05 -15.73
N ASN A 40 -9.19 -0.31 -14.63
CA ASN A 40 -8.44 0.95 -14.60
C ASN A 40 -6.91 0.76 -14.44
N LEU A 41 -6.19 1.88 -14.53
CA LEU A 41 -4.79 1.95 -14.11
C LEU A 41 -4.65 1.66 -12.61
N PRO A 42 -3.49 1.19 -12.15
CA PRO A 42 -3.25 0.97 -10.73
C PRO A 42 -3.57 2.22 -9.90
N PRO A 43 -4.15 2.03 -8.70
CA PRO A 43 -4.52 3.15 -7.84
C PRO A 43 -3.28 3.92 -7.40
N ARG A 44 -3.47 5.22 -7.17
CA ARG A 44 -2.43 6.14 -6.68
C ARG A 44 -2.93 6.81 -5.40
N LEU A 45 -2.00 7.27 -4.59
CA LEU A 45 -2.30 8.12 -3.43
C LEU A 45 -3.02 9.39 -3.86
N LYS A 46 -3.98 9.86 -3.05
CA LYS A 46 -4.75 11.09 -3.32
C LYS A 46 -3.85 12.33 -3.35
N ASP A 47 -2.90 12.43 -2.42
CA ASP A 47 -1.99 13.57 -2.30
C ASP A 47 -0.53 13.12 -2.38
N ILE A 48 -0.04 12.99 -3.62
CA ILE A 48 1.31 12.52 -3.93
C ILE A 48 2.39 13.45 -3.34
N HIS A 49 2.10 14.73 -3.10
CA HIS A 49 3.06 15.70 -2.59
C HIS A 49 3.32 15.57 -1.09
N LYS A 50 2.38 14.98 -0.33
CA LYS A 50 2.54 14.75 1.11
C LYS A 50 3.38 13.53 1.47
N VAL A 51 3.72 12.69 0.50
CA VAL A 51 4.53 11.50 0.73
C VAL A 51 5.97 11.68 0.24
N SER A 52 6.89 10.91 0.80
CA SER A 52 8.28 10.91 0.37
C SER A 52 8.45 10.19 -0.98
N ALA A 53 9.47 10.57 -1.75
CA ALA A 53 9.80 9.90 -3.01
C ALA A 53 10.08 8.40 -2.82
N VAL A 54 10.70 8.05 -1.69
CA VAL A 54 11.03 6.66 -1.35
C VAL A 54 9.79 5.82 -1.00
N LEU A 55 8.73 6.41 -0.43
CA LEU A 55 7.46 5.69 -0.25
C LEU A 55 6.75 5.49 -1.59
N ARG A 56 6.78 6.51 -2.47
CA ARG A 56 6.20 6.40 -3.82
C ARG A 56 6.86 5.28 -4.63
N SER A 57 8.19 5.23 -4.67
CA SER A 57 8.91 4.17 -5.39
C SER A 57 8.64 2.79 -4.81
N PHE A 58 8.39 2.68 -3.50
CA PHE A 58 8.01 1.42 -2.87
C PHE A 58 6.63 0.95 -3.33
N LEU A 59 5.65 1.86 -3.36
CA LEU A 59 4.29 1.61 -3.87
C LEU A 59 4.29 1.22 -5.34
N ASP A 60 5.08 1.89 -6.18
CA ASP A 60 5.18 1.62 -7.62
C ASP A 60 5.64 0.18 -7.92
N LEU A 61 6.41 -0.44 -7.02
CA LEU A 61 6.84 -1.84 -7.13
C LEU A 61 5.75 -2.85 -6.71
N MET A 62 4.81 -2.44 -5.87
CA MET A 62 3.72 -3.29 -5.36
C MET A 62 2.48 -3.24 -6.26
N LEU A 63 2.11 -2.05 -6.71
CA LEU A 63 0.90 -1.79 -7.49
C LEU A 63 1.15 -1.90 -9.00
N VAL A 64 1.79 -3.00 -9.41
CA VAL A 64 2.03 -3.33 -10.82
C VAL A 64 0.96 -4.31 -11.30
N ARG A 65 0.28 -3.99 -12.42
CA ARG A 65 -0.83 -4.80 -12.95
C ARG A 65 -0.38 -6.19 -13.39
N ASP A 66 0.75 -6.28 -14.09
CA ASP A 66 1.37 -7.55 -14.46
C ASP A 66 2.05 -8.21 -13.24
N PRO A 67 1.57 -9.37 -12.76
CA PRO A 67 2.18 -10.07 -11.62
C PRO A 67 3.63 -10.50 -11.86
N VAL A 68 4.05 -10.68 -13.12
CA VAL A 68 5.43 -11.06 -13.48
C VAL A 68 6.38 -9.88 -13.23
N GLN A 69 5.93 -8.66 -13.53
CA GLN A 69 6.70 -7.42 -13.31
C GLN A 69 6.61 -6.89 -11.87
N ARG A 70 5.57 -7.28 -11.12
CA ARG A 70 5.40 -6.91 -9.72
C ARG A 70 6.55 -7.45 -8.87
N ALA A 71 7.05 -6.67 -7.92
CA ALA A 71 8.13 -7.12 -7.04
C ALA A 71 7.70 -8.33 -6.18
N SER A 72 8.66 -9.19 -5.82
CA SER A 72 8.50 -10.22 -4.79
C SER A 72 8.68 -9.63 -3.40
N ALA A 73 8.18 -10.31 -2.37
CA ALA A 73 8.41 -9.94 -0.98
C ALA A 73 9.92 -9.82 -0.67
N LYS A 74 10.72 -10.74 -1.19
CA LYS A 74 12.20 -10.71 -1.03
C LYS A 74 12.83 -9.46 -1.63
N GLN A 75 12.38 -9.01 -2.80
CA GLN A 75 12.86 -7.77 -3.41
C GLN A 75 12.44 -6.55 -2.58
N LEU A 76 11.20 -6.53 -2.09
CA LEU A 76 10.67 -5.43 -1.27
C LEU A 76 11.40 -5.30 0.07
N LEU A 77 11.80 -6.41 0.69
CA LEU A 77 12.62 -6.42 1.92
C LEU A 77 13.95 -5.67 1.76
N SER A 78 14.47 -5.57 0.54
CA SER A 78 15.72 -4.86 0.25
C SER A 78 15.51 -3.38 -0.12
N HIS A 79 14.26 -2.91 -0.21
CA HIS A 79 13.95 -1.56 -0.66
C HIS A 79 14.32 -0.51 0.40
N PRO A 80 14.89 0.66 0.02
CA PRO A 80 15.32 1.70 0.97
C PRO A 80 14.22 2.20 1.91
N PHE A 81 12.95 2.13 1.52
CA PHE A 81 11.81 2.53 2.37
C PHE A 81 11.81 1.81 3.72
N LEU A 82 12.12 0.50 3.74
CA LEU A 82 12.08 -0.28 4.97
C LEU A 82 13.25 0.02 5.92
N LYS A 83 14.29 0.73 5.45
CA LYS A 83 15.35 1.27 6.33
C LYS A 83 14.85 2.39 7.23
N LEU A 84 13.67 2.96 6.94
CA LEU A 84 13.01 3.97 7.76
C LEU A 84 12.14 3.36 8.87
N ALA A 85 12.05 2.03 8.95
CA ALA A 85 11.29 1.35 9.99
C ALA A 85 11.84 1.72 11.37
N GLY A 86 10.95 2.22 12.25
CA GLY A 86 11.28 2.51 13.63
C GLY A 86 11.35 1.25 14.49
N THR A 87 11.78 1.42 15.75
CA THR A 87 11.65 0.37 16.77
C THR A 87 10.18 0.09 17.09
N PRO A 88 9.84 -1.05 17.70
CA PRO A 88 8.44 -1.35 18.07
C PRO A 88 7.75 -0.24 18.89
N PHE A 89 8.53 0.55 19.63
CA PHE A 89 8.02 1.66 20.45
C PHE A 89 7.40 2.80 19.64
N CYS A 90 7.74 2.97 18.35
CA CYS A 90 7.21 4.06 17.54
C CYS A 90 5.69 3.95 17.28
N ILE A 91 5.12 2.74 17.42
CA ILE A 91 3.68 2.49 17.22
C ILE A 91 2.86 2.74 18.48
N VAL A 92 3.47 2.71 19.67
CA VAL A 92 2.77 2.88 20.96
C VAL A 92 1.95 4.18 21.05
N PRO A 93 2.45 5.35 20.61
CA PRO A 93 1.67 6.59 20.63
C PRO A 93 0.39 6.50 19.79
N LEU A 94 0.41 5.78 18.66
CA LEU A 94 -0.74 5.62 17.76
C LEU A 94 -1.87 4.84 18.45
N MET A 95 -1.53 3.77 19.18
CA MET A 95 -2.51 2.99 19.95
C MET A 95 -3.15 3.81 21.08
N ARG A 96 -2.35 4.63 21.77
CA ARG A 96 -2.84 5.49 22.87
C ARG A 96 -3.79 6.56 22.36
N GLN A 97 -3.46 7.19 21.24
CA GLN A 97 -4.30 8.21 20.61
C GLN A 97 -5.65 7.65 20.19
N TYR A 98 -5.70 6.43 19.63
CA TYR A 98 -6.95 5.80 19.24
C TYR A 98 -7.82 5.41 20.44
N ARG A 99 -7.21 4.92 21.53
CA ARG A 99 -7.94 4.52 22.75
C ARG A 99 -8.60 5.70 23.49
N GLN A 100 -8.13 6.92 23.26
CA GLN A 100 -8.66 8.14 23.88
C GLN A 100 -9.75 8.83 23.04
N ARG A 101 -10.02 8.33 21.83
CA ARG A 101 -11.16 8.74 20.99
C ARG A 101 -12.33 7.81 21.23
#